data_AF-A0AAX2RKK0-F1
#
_entry.id   AF-A0AAX2RKK0-F1
#
_cell.length_a   1.000
_cell.length_b   1.000
_cell.length_c   1.000
_cell.angle_alpha   90.00
_cell.angle_beta   90.00
_cell.angle_gamma   90.00
#
_symmetry.space_group_name_H-M   'P 1'
#
loop_
_entity.id
_entity.type
_entity.pdbx_description
1 polymer ?
#
loop_
_entity_poly.entity_id
_entity_poly.type
_entity_poly.pdbx_seq_one_letter_code
_entity_poly.pdbx_strand_id
1 'polypeptide(L)'
;METIMSETERAAIRAVAAGDKARLPDARAAFDRASRTHGVEACVELQFMAEVLAPVPDLLLRSQYRAAVLRQPRSAGGEKAQ
;
A
#
# COMPACT_ATOMS: atom_id res chain seq x y z
N MET A 1 -9.90 19.80 -12.01
CA MET A 1 -9.20 18.73 -11.27
C MET A 1 -10.27 17.92 -10.60
N GLU A 2 -10.57 16.72 -11.10
CA GLU A 2 -11.42 15.79 -10.35
C GLU A 2 -10.65 15.35 -9.11
N THR A 3 -11.23 15.61 -7.94
CA THR A 3 -10.66 15.14 -6.69
C THR A 3 -10.95 13.64 -6.60
N ILE A 4 -9.89 12.81 -6.65
CA ILE A 4 -9.98 11.34 -6.63
C ILE A 4 -10.83 10.82 -5.46
N MET A 5 -10.75 11.50 -4.30
CA MET A 5 -11.50 11.18 -3.08
C MET A 5 -11.89 12.45 -2.34
N SER A 6 -13.10 12.46 -1.77
CA SER A 6 -13.54 13.49 -0.81
C SER A 6 -12.83 13.34 0.54
N GLU A 7 -12.90 14.38 1.36
CA GLU A 7 -12.28 14.35 2.70
C GLU A 7 -12.93 13.31 3.61
N THR A 8 -14.25 13.12 3.53
CA THR A 8 -14.98 12.11 4.31
C THR A 8 -14.48 10.69 4.01
N GLU A 9 -14.14 10.43 2.75
CA GLU A 9 -13.64 9.13 2.30
C GLU A 9 -12.21 8.89 2.74
N ARG A 10 -11.36 9.92 2.63
CA ARG A 10 -10.00 9.88 3.17
C ARG A 10 -10.04 9.65 4.68
N ALA A 11 -10.94 10.31 5.40
CA ALA A 11 -11.11 10.12 6.84
C ALA A 11 -11.56 8.69 7.19
N ALA A 12 -12.46 8.10 6.41
CA ALA A 12 -12.87 6.70 6.60
C ALA A 12 -11.69 5.73 6.42
N ILE A 13 -10.89 5.90 5.36
CA ILE A 13 -9.72 5.04 5.11
C ILE A 13 -8.65 5.24 6.20
N ARG A 14 -8.40 6.47 6.61
CA ARG A 14 -7.45 6.77 7.71
C ARG A 14 -7.89 6.19 9.04
N ALA A 15 -9.20 6.16 9.32
CA ALA A 15 -9.73 5.50 10.52
C ALA A 15 -9.45 3.99 10.50
N VAL A 16 -9.62 3.33 9.34
CA VAL A 16 -9.24 1.91 9.15
C VAL A 16 -7.74 1.71 9.35
N ALA A 17 -6.90 2.61 8.83
CA ALA A 17 -5.45 2.57 9.05
C ALA A 17 -5.07 2.75 10.53
N ALA A 18 -5.85 3.51 11.29
CA ALA A 18 -5.72 3.65 12.74
C ALA A 18 -6.28 2.46 13.55
N GLY A 19 -6.85 1.46 12.87
CA GLY A 19 -7.38 0.23 13.48
C GLY A 19 -8.89 0.22 13.74
N ASP A 20 -9.63 1.27 13.35
CA ASP A 20 -11.08 1.30 13.49
C ASP A 20 -11.75 0.47 12.38
N LYS A 21 -12.00 -0.80 12.71
CA LYS A 21 -12.65 -1.76 11.81
C LYS A 21 -14.12 -1.44 11.55
N ALA A 22 -14.78 -0.61 12.38
CA ALA A 22 -16.18 -0.23 12.16
C ALA A 22 -16.33 0.63 10.89
N ARG A 23 -15.25 1.32 10.49
CA ARG A 23 -15.20 2.17 9.28
C ARG A 23 -14.83 1.41 8.01
N LEU A 24 -14.56 0.10 8.10
CA LEU A 24 -14.19 -0.73 6.95
C LEU A 24 -15.24 -0.74 5.82
N PRO A 25 -16.56 -0.82 6.10
CA PRO A 25 -17.57 -0.75 5.03
C PRO A 25 -17.54 0.57 4.26
N ASP A 26 -17.42 1.70 4.98
CA ASP A 26 -17.36 3.03 4.38
C ASP A 26 -16.07 3.23 3.56
N ALA A 27 -14.93 2.79 4.11
CA ALA A 27 -13.64 2.81 3.43
C ALA A 27 -13.63 1.92 2.18
N ARG A 28 -14.28 0.75 2.24
CA ARG A 28 -14.43 -0.16 1.09
C ARG A 28 -15.28 0.47 -0.02
N ALA A 29 -16.41 1.08 0.33
CA ALA A 29 -17.27 1.76 -0.65
C ALA A 29 -16.52 2.91 -1.36
N ALA A 30 -15.74 3.68 -0.60
CA ALA A 30 -14.88 4.73 -1.15
C ALA A 30 -13.82 4.17 -2.12
N PHE A 31 -13.15 3.08 -1.72
CA PHE A 31 -12.17 2.39 -2.54
C PHE A 31 -12.77 1.85 -3.85
N ASP A 32 -13.90 1.13 -3.77
CA ASP A 32 -14.55 0.54 -4.94
C ASP A 32 -15.05 1.60 -5.93
N ARG A 33 -15.45 2.79 -5.45
CA ARG A 33 -15.82 3.91 -6.33
C ARG A 33 -14.60 4.52 -7.02
N ALA A 34 -13.59 4.92 -6.25
CA ALA A 34 -12.46 5.67 -6.77
C ALA A 34 -11.48 4.82 -7.59
N SER A 35 -11.27 3.56 -7.23
CA SER A 35 -10.39 2.64 -7.98
C SER A 35 -10.90 2.34 -9.39
N ARG A 36 -12.22 2.27 -9.59
CA ARG A 36 -12.83 2.04 -10.91
C ARG A 36 -12.59 3.20 -11.89
N THR A 37 -12.57 4.43 -11.39
CA THR A 37 -12.43 5.63 -12.22
C THR A 37 -10.96 6.02 -12.41
N HIS A 38 -10.14 5.93 -11.37
CA HIS A 38 -8.79 6.48 -11.37
C HIS A 38 -7.67 5.42 -11.32
N GLY A 39 -8.01 4.17 -10.98
CA GLY A 39 -7.02 3.12 -10.71
C GLY A 39 -6.49 3.16 -9.27
N VAL A 40 -5.97 2.03 -8.79
CA VAL A 40 -5.46 1.87 -7.41
C VAL A 40 -4.21 2.71 -7.16
N GLU A 41 -3.37 2.91 -8.17
CA GLU A 41 -2.12 3.67 -8.03
C GLU A 41 -2.33 5.19 -7.95
N ALA A 42 -3.57 5.67 -8.13
CA ALA A 42 -3.87 7.10 -8.20
C ALA A 42 -3.64 7.87 -6.88
N CYS A 43 -3.76 7.21 -5.72
CA CYS A 43 -3.37 7.79 -4.44
C CYS A 43 -3.06 6.73 -3.37
N VAL A 44 -2.36 7.18 -2.31
CA VAL A 44 -1.87 6.31 -1.22
C VAL A 44 -2.99 5.63 -0.44
N GLU A 45 -4.13 6.30 -0.26
CA GLU A 45 -5.30 5.71 0.41
C GLU A 45 -5.88 4.52 -0.38
N LEU A 46 -5.85 4.56 -1.72
CA LEU A 46 -6.31 3.44 -2.55
C LEU A 46 -5.30 2.28 -2.52
N GLN A 47 -4.01 2.55 -2.58
CA GLN A 47 -2.96 1.53 -2.42
C GLN A 47 -3.08 0.83 -1.06
N PHE A 48 -3.29 1.58 0.02
CA PHE A 48 -3.52 1.03 1.35
C PHE A 48 -4.75 0.11 1.39
N MET A 49 -5.88 0.55 0.85
CA MET A 49 -7.08 -0.27 0.84
C MET A 49 -6.93 -1.51 -0.06
N ALA A 50 -6.19 -1.43 -1.17
CA ALA A 50 -5.90 -2.60 -1.99
C ALA A 50 -5.14 -3.69 -1.20
N GLU A 51 -4.17 -3.30 -0.37
CA GLU A 51 -3.46 -4.22 0.54
C GLU A 51 -4.39 -4.76 1.65
N VAL A 52 -5.19 -3.90 2.28
CA VAL A 52 -6.13 -4.30 3.34
C VAL A 52 -7.17 -5.30 2.84
N LEU A 53 -7.59 -5.15 1.59
CA LEU A 53 -8.66 -5.92 0.98
C LEU A 53 -8.14 -7.13 0.18
N ALA A 54 -6.82 -7.25 0.00
CA ALA A 54 -6.22 -8.36 -0.71
C ALA A 54 -6.52 -9.67 0.05
N PRO A 55 -7.21 -10.64 -0.58
CA PRO A 55 -7.57 -11.90 0.09
C PRO A 55 -6.35 -12.78 0.38
N VAL A 56 -5.23 -12.52 -0.29
CA VAL A 56 -3.94 -13.18 -0.09
C VAL A 56 -2.88 -12.08 -0.04
N PRO A 57 -1.98 -12.05 0.94
CA PRO A 57 -0.86 -11.13 0.93
C PRO A 57 -0.08 -11.31 -0.37
N ASP A 58 0.21 -10.22 -1.08
CA ASP A 58 0.89 -10.30 -2.37
C ASP A 58 2.33 -10.85 -2.16
N LEU A 59 2.45 -12.17 -2.32
CA LEU A 59 3.70 -12.90 -2.13
C LEU A 59 4.71 -12.56 -3.22
N LEU A 60 4.24 -12.12 -4.40
CA LEU A 60 5.08 -11.68 -5.49
C LEU A 60 5.68 -10.31 -5.17
N LEU A 61 4.87 -9.35 -4.71
CA LEU A 61 5.34 -8.05 -4.24
C LEU A 61 6.32 -8.18 -3.06
N ARG A 62 6.01 -9.08 -2.10
CA ARG A 62 6.94 -9.42 -1.00
C ARG A 62 8.24 -10.04 -1.50
N SER A 63 8.19 -10.88 -2.53
CA SER A 63 9.37 -11.49 -3.15
C SER A 63 10.22 -10.44 -3.88
N GLN A 64 9.60 -9.55 -4.65
CA GLN A 64 10.28 -8.46 -5.35
C GLN A 64 10.93 -7.48 -4.38
N TYR A 65 10.22 -7.11 -3.30
CA TYR A 65 10.76 -6.28 -2.24
C TYR A 65 11.96 -6.93 -1.55
N ARG A 66 11.88 -8.23 -1.22
CA ARG A 66 13.01 -9.00 -0.66
C ARG A 66 14.21 -9.02 -1.61
N ALA A 67 13.98 -9.23 -2.91
CA ALA A 67 15.05 -9.23 -3.90
C ALA A 67 15.72 -7.85 -4.03
N ALA A 68 14.95 -6.76 -3.95
CA ALA A 68 15.46 -5.40 -3.98
C ALA A 68 16.26 -5.03 -2.71
N VAL A 69 15.78 -5.41 -1.52
CA VAL A 69 16.42 -5.12 -0.23
C VAL A 69 17.64 -6.01 0.03
N LEU A 70 17.56 -7.30 -0.31
CA LEU A 70 18.65 -8.27 -0.10
C LEU A 70 19.70 -8.24 -1.21
N ARG A 71 19.45 -7.56 -2.34
CA ARG A 71 20.49 -7.11 -3.25
C ARG A 71 21.27 -5.95 -2.63
N GLN A 72 21.93 -6.19 -1.50
CA GLN A 72 23.11 -5.39 -1.18
C GLN A 72 24.23 -5.81 -2.15
N PRO A 73 24.92 -4.86 -2.82
CA PRO A 73 26.23 -5.18 -3.35
C PRO A 73 27.09 -5.56 -2.15
N ARG A 74 27.79 -6.70 -2.22
CA ARG A 74 28.84 -7.04 -1.25
C ARG A 74 29.71 -5.79 -1.06
N SER A 75 29.59 -5.15 0.10
CA SER A 75 30.47 -4.09 0.52
C SER A 75 31.87 -4.68 0.50
N ALA A 76 32.71 -4.18 -0.40
CA ALA A 76 34.14 -4.37 -0.36
C ALA A 76 34.63 -3.89 1.01
N GLY A 77 35.01 -4.83 1.86
CA GLY A 77 35.33 -4.57 3.25
C GLY A 77 36.27 -5.61 3.81
N GLY A 78 37.54 -5.52 3.41
CA GLY A 78 38.67 -5.93 4.24
C GLY A 78 39.21 -7.33 4.03
N GLU A 79 40.23 -7.46 3.17
CA GLU A 79 41.36 -8.35 3.48
C GLU A 79 42.66 -7.60 3.15
N LYS A 80 43.24 -6.98 4.17
CA LYS A 80 44.68 -6.72 4.22
C LYS A 80 45.29 -7.79 5.14
N ALA A 81 46.51 -8.18 4.77
CA ALA A 81 47.49 -9.00 5.49
C ALA A 81 47.37 -10.52 5.25
N GLN A 82 48.23 -11.06 4.37
CA GLN A 82 49.60 -11.45 4.74
C GLN A 82 50.50 -11.51 3.51
#